data_AF-A0A7W6PGS7-F1
#
_entry.id   AF-A0A7W6PGS7-F1
#
_cell.length_a   1.000
_cell.length_b   1.000
_cell.length_c   1.000
_cell.angle_alpha   90.00
_cell.angle_beta   90.00
_cell.angle_gamma   90.00
#
_symmetry.space_group_name_H-M   'P 1'
#
loop_
_entity.id
_entity.type
_entity.pdbx_description
1 polymer ?
#
loop_
_entity_poly.entity_id
_entity_poly.type
_entity_poly.pdbx_seq_one_letter_code
_entity_poly.pdbx_strand_id
1 'polypeptide(L)'
;MGILIYLVPAFALWALIATVLAFVRGRQLRDESGQHASTQDSLARYQAALSQLKARAAASTLELESLQRSYAVLKQSMEQQEQNASAQQAVTADQVIPMVMVQQLDIANEIGTLFGHVARVARSLRRYSAYSRGHNAPEPSTARYDLHWLADCLHSFDQVGHALLRGNVAALITACQDLLSMYDHYLKDGSGYNSRDTFQRLSSDVPLSEATDAIRSIIVKATLAQDAQDAVKEEAIAANVG
;
A
#
# COMPACT_ATOMS: atom_id res chain seq x y z
N MET A 1 -15.30 42.32 -73.66
CA MET A 1 -14.07 42.35 -72.83
C MET A 1 -14.29 42.83 -71.39
N GLY A 2 -15.37 43.55 -71.03
CA GLY A 2 -15.58 44.04 -69.65
C GLY A 2 -16.06 43.01 -68.61
N ILE A 3 -16.73 41.92 -69.02
CA ILE A 3 -17.32 40.93 -68.10
C ILE A 3 -16.24 40.02 -67.46
N LEU A 4 -15.14 39.76 -68.17
CA LEU A 4 -14.04 38.91 -67.69
C LEU A 4 -13.24 39.55 -66.54
N ILE A 5 -13.17 40.88 -66.46
CA ILE A 5 -12.38 41.59 -65.44
C ILE A 5 -13.01 41.47 -64.05
N TYR A 6 -14.33 41.36 -63.96
CA TYR A 6 -15.05 41.19 -62.68
C TYR A 6 -15.21 39.73 -62.27
N LEU A 7 -15.12 38.80 -63.23
CA LEU A 7 -15.31 37.37 -62.99
C LEU A 7 -14.12 36.73 -62.27
N VAL A 8 -12.90 37.16 -62.61
CA VAL A 8 -11.66 36.67 -61.97
C VAL A 8 -11.58 37.00 -60.47
N PRO A 9 -11.80 38.24 -60.00
CA PRO A 9 -11.78 38.54 -58.56
C PRO A 9 -12.94 37.90 -57.81
N ALA A 10 -14.11 37.73 -58.44
CA ALA A 10 -15.24 37.04 -57.84
C ALA A 10 -14.93 35.55 -57.57
N PHE A 11 -14.29 34.87 -58.52
CA PHE A 11 -13.84 33.49 -58.33
C PHE A 11 -12.73 33.36 -57.29
N ALA A 12 -11.79 34.31 -57.24
CA ALA A 12 -10.73 34.30 -56.23
C ALA A 12 -11.31 34.48 -54.81
N LEU A 13 -12.29 35.37 -54.64
CA LEU A 13 -12.98 35.57 -53.37
C LEU A 13 -13.76 34.31 -52.95
N TRP A 14 -14.45 33.67 -53.90
CA TRP A 14 -15.13 32.39 -53.65
C TRP A 14 -14.18 31.27 -53.25
N ALA A 15 -13.02 31.17 -53.92
CA ALA A 15 -12.00 30.17 -53.60
C ALA A 15 -11.41 30.39 -52.19
N LEU A 16 -11.19 31.64 -51.78
CA LEU A 16 -10.74 31.97 -50.42
C LEU A 16 -11.78 31.57 -49.38
N ILE A 17 -13.05 31.92 -49.60
CA ILE A 17 -14.15 31.56 -48.69
C ILE A 17 -14.27 30.03 -48.58
N ALA A 18 -14.24 29.32 -49.70
CA ALA A 18 -14.31 27.85 -49.72
C ALA A 18 -13.13 27.21 -48.98
N THR A 19 -11.92 27.76 -49.14
CA THR A 19 -10.72 27.25 -48.46
C THR A 19 -10.80 27.44 -46.95
N VAL A 20 -11.24 28.62 -46.49
CA VAL A 20 -11.44 28.88 -45.05
C VAL A 20 -12.50 27.96 -44.47
N LEU A 21 -13.61 27.76 -45.19
CA LEU A 21 -14.71 26.91 -44.74
C LEU A 21 -14.31 25.43 -44.68
N ALA A 22 -13.54 24.95 -45.67
CA ALA A 22 -12.96 23.61 -45.67
C ALA A 22 -11.96 23.42 -44.52
N PHE A 23 -11.14 24.44 -44.22
CA PHE A 23 -10.18 24.38 -43.13
C PHE A 23 -10.84 24.33 -41.75
N VAL A 24 -11.85 25.16 -41.52
CA VAL A 24 -12.62 25.16 -40.26
C VAL A 24 -13.34 23.82 -40.08
N ARG A 25 -14.02 23.33 -41.13
CA ARG A 25 -14.73 22.05 -41.08
C ARG A 25 -13.78 20.87 -40.91
N GLY A 26 -12.61 20.91 -41.54
CA GLY A 26 -11.56 19.89 -41.39
C GLY A 26 -10.97 19.85 -39.98
N ARG A 27 -10.84 21.00 -39.30
CA ARG A 27 -10.46 21.06 -37.88
C ARG A 27 -11.55 20.47 -36.98
N GLN A 28 -12.80 20.85 -37.19
CA GLN A 28 -13.92 20.32 -36.41
C GLN A 28 -14.04 18.80 -36.53
N LEU A 29 -13.94 18.25 -37.74
CA LEU A 29 -13.99 16.79 -37.96
C LEU A 29 -12.80 16.06 -37.32
N ARG A 30 -11.62 16.70 -37.26
CA ARG A 30 -10.46 16.15 -36.57
C ARG A 30 -10.67 16.10 -35.05
N ASP A 31 -11.27 17.12 -34.48
CA ASP A 31 -11.55 17.18 -33.04
C ASP A 31 -12.61 16.12 -32.66
N GLU A 32 -13.68 15.98 -33.46
CA GLU A 32 -14.70 14.93 -33.28
C GLU A 32 -14.10 13.52 -33.43
N SER A 33 -13.24 13.31 -34.44
CA SER A 33 -12.54 12.03 -34.64
C SER A 33 -11.60 11.70 -33.48
N GLY A 34 -10.91 12.71 -32.93
CA GLY A 34 -10.03 12.56 -31.76
C GLY A 34 -10.80 12.15 -30.51
N GLN A 35 -11.99 12.72 -30.28
CA GLN A 35 -12.86 12.35 -29.18
C GLN A 35 -13.31 10.88 -29.30
N HIS A 36 -13.77 10.45 -30.48
CA HIS A 36 -14.15 9.04 -30.70
C HIS A 36 -13.00 8.07 -30.47
N ALA A 37 -11.80 8.37 -30.99
CA ALA A 37 -10.61 7.55 -30.75
C ALA A 37 -10.25 7.45 -29.26
N SER A 38 -10.37 8.55 -28.52
CA SER A 38 -10.10 8.56 -27.07
C SER A 38 -11.10 7.71 -26.28
N THR A 39 -12.39 7.73 -26.65
CA THR A 39 -13.42 6.90 -26.00
C THR A 39 -13.19 5.42 -26.28
N GLN A 40 -12.84 5.06 -27.52
CA GLN A 40 -12.54 3.68 -27.91
C GLN A 40 -11.30 3.14 -27.19
N ASP A 41 -10.25 3.95 -27.05
CA ASP A 41 -9.05 3.57 -26.30
C ASP A 41 -9.35 3.37 -24.80
N SER A 42 -10.18 4.24 -24.20
CA SER A 42 -10.60 4.05 -22.81
C SER A 42 -11.41 2.76 -22.61
N LEU A 43 -12.33 2.44 -23.53
CA LEU A 43 -13.10 1.19 -23.50
C LEU A 43 -12.20 -0.03 -23.64
N ALA A 44 -11.21 0.00 -24.53
CA ALA A 44 -10.25 -1.09 -24.68
C ALA A 44 -9.43 -1.30 -23.40
N ARG A 45 -9.01 -0.22 -22.73
CA ARG A 45 -8.33 -0.29 -21.42
C ARG A 45 -9.22 -0.87 -20.33
N TYR A 46 -10.49 -0.49 -20.27
CA TYR A 46 -11.44 -1.08 -19.30
C TYR A 46 -11.69 -2.56 -19.57
N GLN A 47 -11.81 -2.97 -20.83
CA GLN A 47 -11.96 -4.37 -21.20
C GLN A 47 -10.72 -5.20 -20.83
N ALA A 48 -9.52 -4.66 -21.06
CA ALA A 48 -8.26 -5.30 -20.65
C ALA A 48 -8.14 -5.42 -19.12
N ALA A 49 -8.53 -4.38 -18.37
CA ALA A 49 -8.56 -4.45 -16.91
C ALA A 49 -9.56 -5.51 -16.41
N LEU A 50 -10.73 -5.62 -17.06
CA LEU A 50 -11.74 -6.60 -16.70
C LEU A 50 -11.29 -8.04 -17.00
N SER A 51 -10.59 -8.27 -18.12
CA SER A 51 -10.02 -9.59 -18.42
C SER A 51 -8.91 -9.96 -17.45
N GLN A 52 -8.07 -9.01 -17.03
CA GLN A 52 -7.05 -9.22 -16.00
C GLN A 52 -7.67 -9.56 -14.64
N LEU A 53 -8.74 -8.87 -14.23
CA LEU A 53 -9.44 -9.19 -12.97
C LEU A 53 -10.06 -10.59 -13.01
N LYS A 54 -10.66 -10.98 -14.14
CA LYS A 54 -11.17 -12.35 -14.32
C LYS A 54 -10.06 -13.39 -14.23
N ALA A 55 -8.90 -13.14 -14.83
CA ALA A 55 -7.75 -14.04 -14.74
C ALA A 55 -7.23 -14.18 -13.30
N ARG A 56 -7.16 -13.07 -12.54
CA ARG A 56 -6.79 -13.09 -11.12
C ARG A 56 -7.77 -13.87 -10.26
N ALA A 57 -9.08 -13.71 -10.52
CA ALA A 57 -10.10 -14.47 -9.80
C ALA A 57 -9.99 -15.99 -10.07
N ALA A 58 -9.69 -16.39 -11.31
CA ALA A 58 -9.45 -17.80 -11.65
C ALA A 58 -8.16 -18.35 -11.01
N ALA A 59 -7.10 -17.54 -10.92
CA ALA A 59 -5.88 -17.92 -10.23
C ALA A 59 -6.13 -18.12 -8.72
N SER A 60 -6.86 -17.21 -8.07
CA SER A 60 -7.17 -17.33 -6.64
C SER A 60 -8.02 -18.56 -6.31
N THR A 61 -8.92 -18.99 -7.21
CA THR A 61 -9.70 -20.21 -6.98
C THR A 61 -8.82 -21.47 -7.00
N LEU A 62 -7.82 -21.52 -7.88
CA LEU A 62 -6.87 -22.64 -7.92
C LEU A 62 -5.97 -22.67 -6.68
N GLU A 63 -5.55 -21.50 -6.19
CA GLU A 63 -4.78 -21.40 -4.95
C GLU A 63 -5.60 -21.93 -3.75
N LEU A 64 -6.88 -21.56 -3.64
CA LEU A 64 -7.77 -22.07 -2.59
C LEU A 64 -7.95 -23.58 -2.66
N GLU A 65 -8.14 -24.16 -3.85
CA GLU A 65 -8.20 -25.61 -4.01
C GLU A 65 -6.90 -26.30 -3.58
N SER A 66 -5.75 -25.70 -3.93
CA SER A 66 -4.44 -26.22 -3.53
C SER A 66 -4.25 -26.18 -2.00
N LEU A 67 -4.71 -25.10 -1.36
CA LEU A 67 -4.67 -24.91 0.08
C LEU A 67 -5.61 -25.89 0.80
N GLN A 68 -6.78 -26.15 0.22
CA GLN A 68 -7.73 -27.12 0.76
C GLN A 68 -7.16 -28.55 0.68
N ARG A 69 -6.45 -28.89 -0.40
CA ARG A 69 -5.75 -30.18 -0.52
C ARG A 69 -4.62 -30.32 0.49
N SER A 70 -3.79 -29.28 0.67
CA SER A 70 -2.71 -29.34 1.66
C SER A 70 -3.26 -29.45 3.09
N TYR A 71 -4.36 -28.75 3.39
CA TYR A 71 -5.06 -28.88 4.68
C TYR A 71 -5.61 -30.30 4.89
N ALA A 72 -6.24 -30.91 3.88
CA ALA A 72 -6.74 -32.28 3.97
C ALA A 72 -5.61 -33.30 4.22
N VAL A 73 -4.48 -33.15 3.55
CA VAL A 73 -3.29 -33.99 3.77
C VAL A 73 -2.73 -33.79 5.18
N LEU A 74 -2.62 -32.54 5.64
CA LEU A 74 -2.14 -32.23 6.99
C LEU A 74 -3.06 -32.85 8.05
N LYS A 75 -4.38 -32.72 7.87
CA LYS A 75 -5.36 -33.33 8.77
C LYS A 75 -5.20 -34.85 8.81
N GLN A 76 -5.04 -35.50 7.66
CA GLN A 76 -4.82 -36.94 7.59
C GLN A 76 -3.50 -37.36 8.28
N SER A 77 -2.43 -36.56 8.16
CA SER A 77 -1.17 -36.83 8.87
C SER A 77 -1.31 -36.68 10.39
N MET A 78 -2.11 -35.72 10.87
CA MET A 78 -2.39 -35.55 12.29
C MET A 78 -3.21 -36.72 12.84
N GLU A 79 -4.24 -37.17 12.12
CA GLU A 79 -5.04 -38.34 12.49
C GLU A 79 -4.18 -39.62 12.51
N GLN A 80 -3.26 -39.78 11.54
CA GLN A 80 -2.28 -40.88 11.55
C GLN A 80 -1.30 -40.77 12.72
N GLN A 81 -0.86 -39.56 13.07
CA GLN A 81 0.03 -39.33 14.21
C GLN A 81 -0.67 -39.60 15.53
N GLU A 82 -1.96 -39.27 15.68
CA GLU A 82 -2.77 -39.62 16.84
C GLU A 82 -3.02 -41.13 16.95
N GLN A 83 -3.27 -41.81 15.83
CA GLN A 83 -3.41 -43.28 15.80
C GLN A 83 -2.09 -44.00 16.12
N ASN A 84 -0.97 -43.47 15.60
CA ASN A 84 0.36 -43.98 15.94
C ASN A 84 0.71 -43.65 17.40
N ALA A 85 0.34 -42.48 17.92
CA ALA A 85 0.53 -42.12 19.32
C ALA A 85 -0.29 -43.01 20.26
N SER A 86 -1.51 -43.40 19.88
CA SER A 86 -2.33 -44.34 20.66
C SER A 86 -1.82 -45.79 20.58
N ALA A 87 -1.10 -46.17 19.52
CA ALA A 87 -0.34 -47.43 19.47
C ALA A 87 0.97 -47.36 20.28
N GLN A 88 1.64 -46.20 20.35
CA GLN A 88 2.85 -45.97 21.14
C GLN A 88 2.59 -45.71 22.64
N GLN A 89 1.39 -45.25 23.01
CA GLN A 89 0.97 -44.96 24.39
C GLN A 89 0.77 -46.20 25.26
N ALA A 90 0.87 -47.41 24.71
CA ALA A 90 1.01 -48.63 25.51
C ALA A 90 2.46 -48.89 25.98
N VAL A 91 3.47 -48.18 25.45
CA VAL A 91 4.90 -48.48 25.70
C VAL A 91 5.69 -47.30 26.29
N THR A 92 5.28 -46.04 26.11
CA THR A 92 6.09 -44.90 26.57
C THR A 92 5.26 -43.83 27.29
N ALA A 93 4.98 -44.07 28.57
CA ALA A 93 4.34 -43.12 29.48
C ALA A 93 5.33 -42.14 30.13
N ASP A 94 6.44 -41.77 29.48
CA ASP A 94 7.52 -41.02 30.14
C ASP A 94 8.22 -39.94 29.30
N GLN A 95 7.57 -39.42 28.23
CA GLN A 95 8.11 -38.26 27.52
C GLN A 95 7.03 -37.21 27.26
N VAL A 96 6.91 -36.30 28.23
CA VAL A 96 6.27 -34.99 28.04
C VAL A 96 7.24 -34.17 27.17
N ILE A 97 6.96 -34.09 25.87
CA ILE A 97 7.65 -33.23 24.90
C ILE A 97 6.70 -32.08 24.53
N PRO A 98 7.23 -30.86 24.37
CA PRO A 98 6.64 -29.65 24.88
C PRO A 98 5.53 -29.14 23.98
N MET A 99 4.58 -28.45 24.61
CA MET A 99 3.64 -27.56 23.95
C MET A 99 4.43 -26.66 23.00
N VAL A 100 4.24 -26.85 21.69
CA VAL A 100 4.75 -25.99 20.63
C VAL A 100 4.13 -24.61 20.85
N MET A 101 4.78 -23.82 21.70
CA MET A 101 4.51 -22.40 21.88
C MET A 101 5.15 -21.70 20.69
N VAL A 102 4.45 -21.71 19.55
CA VAL A 102 4.51 -20.55 18.67
C VAL A 102 3.99 -19.42 19.54
N GLN A 103 4.88 -18.66 20.18
CA GLN A 103 4.51 -17.38 20.79
C GLN A 103 3.97 -16.53 19.65
N GLN A 104 2.65 -16.53 19.50
CA GLN A 104 1.97 -15.63 18.61
C GLN A 104 2.27 -14.24 19.15
N LEU A 105 3.08 -13.48 18.42
CA LEU A 105 3.47 -12.13 18.80
C LEU A 105 2.19 -11.29 18.97
N ASP A 106 1.79 -11.05 20.22
CA ASP A 106 0.56 -10.34 20.54
C ASP A 106 0.78 -8.82 20.41
N ILE A 107 0.67 -8.35 19.18
CA ILE A 107 0.81 -6.93 18.80
C ILE A 107 -0.47 -6.34 18.20
N ALA A 108 -1.62 -7.01 18.37
CA ALA A 108 -2.86 -6.61 17.71
C ALA A 108 -3.30 -5.18 18.08
N ASN A 109 -3.14 -4.80 19.34
CA ASN A 109 -3.48 -3.47 19.84
C ASN A 109 -2.55 -2.38 19.27
N GLU A 110 -1.27 -2.67 19.19
CA GLU A 110 -0.27 -1.77 18.61
C GLU A 110 -0.52 -1.58 17.11
N ILE A 111 -0.78 -2.66 16.39
CA ILE A 111 -1.15 -2.61 14.97
C ILE A 111 -2.43 -1.80 14.77
N GLY A 112 -3.46 -2.00 15.60
CA GLY A 112 -4.67 -1.17 15.58
C GLY A 112 -4.38 0.32 15.80
N THR A 113 -3.46 0.64 16.71
CA THR A 113 -3.02 2.02 16.99
C THR A 113 -2.30 2.63 15.78
N LEU A 114 -1.42 1.86 15.12
CA LEU A 114 -0.73 2.29 13.90
C LEU A 114 -1.70 2.50 12.73
N PHE A 115 -2.68 1.61 12.53
CA PHE A 115 -3.73 1.80 11.54
C PHE A 115 -4.56 3.07 11.82
N GLY A 116 -4.88 3.34 13.08
CA GLY A 116 -5.52 4.59 13.49
C GLY A 116 -4.66 5.82 13.18
N HIS A 117 -3.35 5.72 13.36
CA HIS A 117 -2.41 6.78 12.97
C HIS A 117 -2.39 7.00 11.45
N VAL A 118 -2.26 5.95 10.65
CA VAL A 118 -2.32 6.00 9.18
C VAL A 118 -3.62 6.66 8.70
N ALA A 119 -4.76 6.31 9.31
CA ALA A 119 -6.05 6.91 8.98
C ALA A 119 -6.10 8.42 9.29
N ARG A 120 -5.47 8.86 10.39
CA ARG A 120 -5.32 10.28 10.74
C ARG A 120 -4.44 11.02 9.73
N VAL A 121 -3.29 10.47 9.36
CA VAL A 121 -2.40 11.02 8.33
C VAL A 121 -3.14 11.17 6.99
N ALA A 122 -3.84 10.11 6.55
CA ALA A 122 -4.62 10.14 5.31
C ALA A 122 -5.76 11.18 5.36
N ARG A 123 -6.41 11.34 6.52
CA ARG A 123 -7.43 12.39 6.72
C ARG A 123 -6.83 13.79 6.62
N SER A 124 -5.65 14.01 7.20
CA SER A 124 -4.94 15.29 7.10
C SER A 124 -4.53 15.59 5.67
N LEU A 125 -4.01 14.60 4.94
CA LEU A 125 -3.67 14.71 3.52
C LEU A 125 -4.91 15.11 2.69
N ARG A 126 -6.07 14.50 2.98
CA ARG A 126 -7.34 14.85 2.30
C ARG A 126 -7.72 16.32 2.49
N ARG A 127 -7.36 16.98 3.61
CA ARG A 127 -7.65 18.42 3.82
C ARG A 127 -6.92 19.34 2.85
N TYR A 128 -5.82 18.88 2.26
CA TYR A 128 -5.08 19.57 1.22
C TYR A 128 -5.55 19.20 -0.19
N SER A 129 -6.52 18.29 -0.33
CA SER A 129 -7.07 17.90 -1.63
C SER A 129 -7.99 18.97 -2.23
N ALA A 130 -8.09 18.97 -3.56
CA ALA A 130 -9.01 19.81 -4.32
C ALA A 130 -10.49 19.64 -3.92
N TYR A 131 -10.86 18.51 -3.30
CA TYR A 131 -12.22 18.21 -2.87
C TYR A 131 -12.62 18.87 -1.54
N SER A 132 -11.64 19.18 -0.68
CA SER A 132 -11.93 19.64 0.68
C SER A 132 -11.90 21.16 0.85
N ARG A 133 -11.23 21.90 -0.04
CA ARG A 133 -11.09 23.36 0.11
C ARG A 133 -12.02 24.18 -0.79
N GLY A 134 -12.84 23.50 -1.61
CA GLY A 134 -13.47 24.13 -2.76
C GLY A 134 -12.40 24.64 -3.73
N HIS A 135 -12.73 24.81 -5.00
CA HIS A 135 -11.77 25.30 -6.00
C HIS A 135 -11.26 26.75 -5.74
N ASN A 136 -11.64 27.37 -4.61
CA ASN A 136 -11.70 28.83 -4.44
C ASN A 136 -10.96 29.39 -3.21
N ALA A 137 -10.43 28.56 -2.31
CA ALA A 137 -9.61 29.04 -1.21
C ALA A 137 -8.11 28.96 -1.56
N PRO A 138 -7.31 30.02 -1.32
CA PRO A 138 -5.88 29.97 -1.59
C PRO A 138 -5.22 28.85 -0.76
N GLU A 139 -4.37 28.08 -1.42
CA GLU A 139 -3.59 27.01 -0.78
C GLU A 139 -2.62 27.65 0.25
N PRO A 140 -2.52 27.10 1.48
CA PRO A 140 -1.53 27.56 2.44
C PRO A 140 -0.13 27.49 1.83
N SER A 141 0.70 28.51 2.07
CA SER A 141 2.09 28.54 1.60
C SER A 141 2.93 27.34 2.09
N THR A 142 2.48 26.67 3.16
CA THR A 142 3.11 25.49 3.75
C THR A 142 2.59 24.15 3.18
N ALA A 143 1.53 24.15 2.37
CA ALA A 143 0.83 22.93 1.97
C ALA A 143 1.71 21.93 1.23
N ARG A 144 2.61 22.40 0.36
CA ARG A 144 3.60 21.56 -0.32
C ARG A 144 4.50 20.79 0.66
N TYR A 145 4.86 21.41 1.79
CA TYR A 145 5.72 20.82 2.80
C TYR A 145 4.91 19.86 3.66
N ASP A 146 3.70 20.27 4.06
CA ASP A 146 2.78 19.43 4.82
C ASP A 146 2.49 18.12 4.06
N LEU A 147 2.19 18.22 2.76
CA LEU A 147 1.94 17.08 1.89
C LEU A 147 3.15 16.17 1.74
N HIS A 148 4.35 16.75 1.59
CA HIS A 148 5.58 15.96 1.47
C HIS A 148 5.82 15.11 2.72
N TRP A 149 5.78 15.72 3.91
CA TRP A 149 6.05 15.01 5.17
C TRP A 149 4.93 14.04 5.57
N LEU A 150 3.67 14.34 5.26
CA LEU A 150 2.56 13.40 5.45
C LEU A 150 2.67 12.20 4.51
N ALA A 151 3.09 12.39 3.26
CA ALA A 151 3.31 11.30 2.32
C ALA A 151 4.51 10.44 2.71
N ASP A 152 5.60 11.06 3.14
CA ASP A 152 6.80 10.37 3.63
C ASP A 152 6.49 9.51 4.86
N CYS A 153 5.66 10.03 5.78
CA CYS A 153 5.14 9.28 6.92
C CYS A 153 4.39 8.01 6.50
N LEU A 154 3.53 8.08 5.47
CA LEU A 154 2.80 6.90 4.96
C LEU A 154 3.71 5.90 4.24
N HIS A 155 4.68 6.40 3.49
CA HIS A 155 5.61 5.56 2.73
C HIS A 155 6.39 4.62 3.65
N SER A 156 6.85 5.11 4.79
CA SER A 156 7.65 4.33 5.74
C SER A 156 6.89 3.21 6.44
N PHE A 157 5.55 3.19 6.40
CA PHE A 157 4.75 2.06 6.89
C PHE A 157 4.77 0.84 5.96
N ASP A 158 5.15 1.00 4.69
CA ASP A 158 5.20 -0.10 3.72
C ASP A 158 6.15 -1.22 4.18
N GLN A 159 7.33 -0.84 4.70
CA GLN A 159 8.33 -1.78 5.19
C GLN A 159 7.84 -2.56 6.41
N VAL A 160 7.11 -1.90 7.32
CA VAL A 160 6.49 -2.55 8.49
C VAL A 160 5.44 -3.56 8.03
N GLY A 161 4.58 -3.17 7.07
CA GLY A 161 3.58 -4.08 6.50
C GLY A 161 4.19 -5.31 5.84
N HIS A 162 5.27 -5.13 5.07
CA HIS A 162 5.99 -6.24 4.46
C HIS A 162 6.66 -7.18 5.46
N ALA A 163 7.24 -6.64 6.55
CA ALA A 163 7.83 -7.44 7.61
C ALA A 163 6.78 -8.29 8.33
N LEU A 164 5.60 -7.71 8.61
CA LEU A 164 4.47 -8.42 9.23
C LEU A 164 3.96 -9.56 8.33
N LEU A 165 3.76 -9.31 7.04
CA LEU A 165 3.27 -10.32 6.10
C LEU A 165 4.21 -11.51 5.97
N ARG A 166 5.53 -11.28 6.06
CA ARG A 166 6.54 -12.34 5.97
C ARG A 166 6.77 -13.07 7.30
N GLY A 167 6.16 -12.60 8.40
CA GLY A 167 6.38 -13.15 9.74
C GLY A 167 7.84 -13.04 10.21
N ASN A 168 8.63 -12.12 9.65
CA ASN A 168 10.05 -11.97 9.97
C ASN A 168 10.22 -10.97 11.12
N VAL A 169 10.42 -11.49 12.33
CA VAL A 169 10.55 -10.69 13.56
C VAL A 169 11.76 -9.75 13.51
N ALA A 170 12.90 -10.20 13.01
CA ALA A 170 14.10 -9.36 12.88
C ALA A 170 13.88 -8.19 11.90
N ALA A 171 13.26 -8.47 10.74
CA ALA A 171 12.92 -7.42 9.78
C ALA A 171 11.88 -6.44 10.34
N LEU A 172 10.95 -6.92 11.17
CA LEU A 172 9.96 -6.06 11.83
C LEU A 172 10.64 -5.11 12.82
N ILE A 173 11.58 -5.60 13.62
CA ILE A 173 12.35 -4.78 14.55
C ILE A 173 13.10 -3.68 13.80
N THR A 174 13.82 -4.03 12.73
CA THR A 174 14.55 -3.05 11.91
C THR A 174 13.62 -2.00 11.32
N ALA A 175 12.52 -2.41 10.67
CA ALA A 175 11.56 -1.48 10.08
C ALA A 175 10.94 -0.54 11.13
N CYS A 176 10.62 -1.05 12.31
CA CYS A 176 10.11 -0.24 13.43
C CYS A 176 11.17 0.73 13.98
N GLN A 177 12.43 0.31 14.08
CA GLN A 177 13.54 1.19 14.51
C GLN A 177 13.79 2.32 13.50
N ASP A 178 13.77 2.01 12.20
CA ASP A 178 13.92 3.00 11.14
C ASP A 178 12.77 4.03 11.18
N LEU A 179 11.54 3.55 11.34
CA LEU A 179 10.36 4.41 11.46
C LEU A 179 10.44 5.32 12.71
N LEU A 180 10.89 4.77 13.84
CA LEU A 180 11.08 5.55 15.07
C LEU A 180 12.15 6.63 14.89
N SER A 181 13.28 6.28 14.28
CA SER A 181 14.38 7.21 13.98
C SER A 181 13.91 8.36 13.09
N MET A 182 13.11 8.04 12.07
CA MET A 182 12.52 9.04 11.18
C MET A 182 11.56 9.99 11.92
N TYR A 183 10.69 9.47 12.80
CA TYR A 183 9.79 10.32 13.59
C TYR A 183 10.54 11.20 14.58
N ASP A 184 11.60 10.69 15.20
CA ASP A 184 12.48 11.50 16.04
C ASP A 184 13.19 12.59 15.24
N HIS A 185 13.57 12.31 13.99
CA HIS A 185 14.16 13.29 13.09
C HIS A 185 13.16 14.41 12.76
N TYR A 186 11.90 14.06 12.46
CA TYR A 186 10.87 15.05 12.17
C TYR A 186 10.69 16.08 13.29
N LEU A 187 10.85 15.67 14.55
CA LEU A 187 10.71 16.57 15.70
C LEU A 187 11.94 17.46 15.94
N LYS A 188 13.11 17.06 15.42
CA LYS A 188 14.41 17.72 15.65
C LYS A 188 14.89 18.52 14.45
N ASP A 189 14.28 18.31 13.29
CA ASP A 189 14.62 19.03 12.07
C ASP A 189 14.53 20.54 12.29
N GLY A 190 15.56 21.23 11.83
CA GLY A 190 15.68 22.69 11.84
C GLY A 190 16.09 23.23 10.48
N SER A 191 16.01 22.39 9.44
CA SER A 191 16.27 22.80 8.07
C SER A 191 15.20 23.80 7.59
N GLY A 192 15.51 24.58 6.55
CA GLY A 192 14.56 25.53 5.95
C GLY A 192 13.28 24.90 5.36
N TYR A 193 13.18 23.57 5.38
CA TYR A 193 12.05 22.75 4.90
C TYR A 193 11.35 22.04 6.07
N ASN A 194 11.29 22.72 7.21
CA ASN A 194 11.13 22.17 8.54
C ASN A 194 9.96 21.19 8.74
N SER A 195 10.28 19.89 8.82
CA SER A 195 9.33 18.84 9.21
C SER A 195 8.76 19.04 10.61
N ARG A 196 9.53 19.64 11.53
CA ARG A 196 9.09 19.97 12.88
C ARG A 196 7.90 20.92 12.87
N ASP A 197 7.96 21.97 12.05
CA ASP A 197 6.89 22.97 11.99
C ASP A 197 5.61 22.35 11.42
N THR A 198 5.73 21.38 10.52
CA THR A 198 4.61 20.59 9.98
C THR A 198 3.92 19.78 11.07
N PHE A 199 4.67 18.95 11.79
CA PHE A 199 4.09 18.09 12.84
C PHE A 199 3.72 18.88 14.11
N GLN A 200 4.30 20.05 14.35
CA GLN A 200 3.81 20.98 15.38
C GLN A 200 2.45 21.57 14.99
N ARG A 201 2.28 22.08 13.76
CA ARG A 201 0.98 22.57 13.28
C ARG A 201 -0.10 21.50 13.28
N LEU A 202 0.25 20.30 12.81
CA LEU A 202 -0.66 19.18 12.66
C LEU A 202 -0.75 18.30 13.91
N SER A 203 -0.16 18.71 15.03
CA SER A 203 -0.08 17.90 16.27
C SER A 203 -1.44 17.46 16.81
N SER A 204 -2.49 18.26 16.62
CA SER A 204 -3.87 17.92 17.00
C SER A 204 -4.51 16.90 16.06
N ASP A 205 -4.13 16.88 14.79
CA ASP A 205 -4.70 16.00 13.77
C ASP A 205 -3.91 14.70 13.61
N VAL A 206 -2.59 14.77 13.78
CA VAL A 206 -1.62 13.70 13.58
C VAL A 206 -0.64 13.69 14.78
N PRO A 207 -1.08 13.21 15.96
CA PRO A 207 -0.18 13.08 17.09
C PRO A 207 0.81 11.94 16.83
N LEU A 208 2.10 12.27 16.88
CA LEU A 208 3.18 11.29 16.71
C LEU A 208 3.43 10.45 17.98
N SER A 209 3.09 10.97 19.17
CA SER A 209 3.35 10.30 20.46
C SER A 209 2.74 8.90 20.52
N GLU A 210 1.44 8.78 20.24
CA GLU A 210 0.73 7.50 20.25
C GLU A 210 1.35 6.48 19.26
N ALA A 211 1.78 6.95 18.10
CA ALA A 211 2.42 6.09 17.11
C ALA A 211 3.82 5.66 17.59
N THR A 212 4.63 6.58 18.11
CA THR A 212 5.95 6.25 18.66
C THR A 212 5.88 5.27 19.81
N ASP A 213 4.87 5.38 20.69
CA ASP A 213 4.71 4.48 21.82
C ASP A 213 4.27 3.08 21.38
N ALA A 214 3.37 2.99 20.39
CA ALA A 214 3.01 1.72 19.77
C ALA A 214 4.21 1.05 19.08
N ILE A 215 5.02 1.83 18.35
CA ILE A 215 6.25 1.33 17.69
C ILE A 215 7.23 0.79 18.73
N ARG A 216 7.48 1.53 19.82
CA ARG A 216 8.35 1.06 20.92
C ARG A 216 7.83 -0.23 21.55
N SER A 217 6.52 -0.33 21.78
CA SER A 217 5.89 -1.56 22.31
C SER A 217 6.10 -2.75 21.38
N ILE A 218 5.92 -2.57 20.06
CA ILE A 218 6.19 -3.62 19.06
C ILE A 218 7.65 -4.07 19.14
N ILE A 219 8.60 -3.13 19.16
CA ILE A 219 10.03 -3.46 19.24
C ILE A 219 10.31 -4.31 20.50
N VAL A 220 9.85 -3.88 21.67
CA VAL A 220 10.07 -4.60 22.93
C VAL A 220 9.47 -6.01 22.86
N LYS A 221 8.21 -6.14 22.42
CA LYS A 221 7.55 -7.45 22.29
C LYS A 221 8.23 -8.35 21.27
N ALA A 222 8.66 -7.80 20.15
CA ALA A 222 9.34 -8.54 19.09
C ALA A 222 10.73 -9.03 19.55
N THR A 223 11.50 -8.19 20.24
CA THR A 223 12.81 -8.59 20.80
C THR A 223 12.64 -9.68 21.85
N LEU A 224 11.68 -9.55 22.77
CA LEU A 224 11.41 -10.59 23.77
C LEU A 224 10.99 -11.93 23.13
N ALA A 225 10.17 -11.88 22.07
CA ALA A 225 9.77 -13.08 21.34
C ALA A 225 10.97 -13.71 20.60
N GLN A 226 11.88 -12.90 20.06
CA GLN A 226 13.09 -13.38 19.40
C GLN A 226 14.06 -14.02 20.40
N ASP A 227 14.33 -13.38 21.53
CA ASP A 227 15.21 -13.90 22.59
C ASP A 227 14.68 -15.24 23.13
N ALA A 228 13.35 -15.36 23.29
CA ALA A 228 12.72 -16.61 23.72
C ALA A 228 12.85 -17.73 22.66
N GLN A 229 12.76 -17.40 21.36
CA GLN A 229 12.97 -18.37 20.28
C GLN A 229 14.42 -18.85 20.23
N ASP A 230 15.37 -17.93 20.40
CA ASP A 230 16.79 -18.24 20.36
C ASP A 230 17.18 -19.12 21.57
N ALA A 231 16.66 -18.85 22.76
CA ALA A 231 16.88 -19.67 23.96
C ALA A 231 16.35 -21.12 23.80
N VAL A 232 15.13 -21.28 23.28
CA VAL A 232 14.55 -22.62 23.02
C VAL A 232 15.37 -23.38 21.97
N LYS A 233 15.88 -22.68 20.96
CA LYS A 233 16.72 -23.28 19.91
C LYS A 233 18.07 -23.74 20.47
N GLU A 234 18.69 -22.95 21.34
CA GLU A 234 19.94 -23.33 22.03
C GLU A 234 19.75 -24.55 22.94
N GLU A 235 18.67 -24.61 23.72
CA GLU A 235 18.33 -25.77 24.55
C GLU A 235 18.08 -27.03 23.71
N ALA A 236 17.37 -26.91 22.58
CA ALA A 236 17.13 -28.03 21.68
C ALA A 236 18.43 -28.54 21.01
N ILE A 237 19.36 -27.65 20.69
CA ILE A 237 20.68 -28.03 20.15
C ILE A 237 21.52 -28.72 21.23
N ALA A 238 21.52 -28.21 22.46
CA ALA A 238 22.23 -28.82 23.58
C ALA A 238 21.70 -30.22 23.91
N ALA A 239 20.38 -30.43 23.84
CA ALA A 239 19.73 -31.71 24.11
C ALA A 239 19.97 -32.77 23.01
N ASN A 240 20.32 -32.37 21.78
CA ASN A 240 20.50 -33.28 20.64
C ASN A 240 21.98 -33.65 20.39
N VAL A 241 22.91 -33.10 21.18
CA VAL A 241 24.37 -33.33 21.09
C VAL A 241 24.90 -34.13 22.30
N GLY A 242 24.08 -34.33 23.34
CA GLY A 242 24.38 -35.21 24.48
C GLY A 242 23.89 -36.63 24.27
#